data_AF-A0A1W2EVJ1-F1
#
_entry.id   AF-A0A1W2EVJ1-F1
#
_cell.length_a   1.000
_cell.length_b   1.000
_cell.length_c   1.000
_cell.angle_alpha   90.00
_cell.angle_beta   90.00
_cell.angle_gamma   90.00
#
_symmetry.space_group_name_H-M   'P 1'
#
loop_
_entity.id
_entity.type
_entity.pdbx_description
1 polymer ?
#
loop_
_entity_poly.entity_id
_entity_poly.type
_entity_poly.pdbx_seq_one_letter_code
_entity_poly.pdbx_strand_id
1 'polypeptide(L)'
;IDGFVDLILDDEDYHLMPTLLKGILSGVLIPDLGPQPAAIGVAVYESAQTNSTHRSGLWTIPMPGEDCLGGHAMTVVGYFDKAHPDNPLGKSYFLVRNSWGLNYAFENPLGYPGHALIPEGFFKRHDCLHSGILSVAEVSPMKGLTGTMAALWEKTRKLIH
;
A
#
# COMPACT_ATOMS: atom_id res chain seq x y z
N ILE A 1 10.58 -2.59 -21.27
CA ILE A 1 9.67 -1.53 -20.78
C ILE A 1 10.58 -0.65 -19.94
N ASP A 2 10.79 0.60 -20.34
CA ASP A 2 11.59 1.54 -19.56
C ASP A 2 10.67 2.24 -18.55
N GLY A 3 11.17 2.57 -17.35
CA GLY A 3 10.41 3.33 -16.34
C GLY A 3 9.69 2.51 -15.26
N PHE A 4 10.15 1.29 -14.95
CA PHE A 4 9.71 0.59 -13.74
C PHE A 4 10.90 -0.02 -13.00
N VAL A 5 10.79 -0.12 -11.68
CA VAL A 5 11.73 -0.85 -10.83
C VAL A 5 10.97 -2.00 -10.21
N ASP A 6 11.43 -3.22 -10.49
CA ASP A 6 10.99 -4.41 -9.76
C ASP A 6 11.62 -4.36 -8.37
N LEU A 7 10.78 -4.41 -7.35
CA LEU A 7 11.18 -4.35 -5.95
C LEU A 7 11.31 -5.74 -5.34
N ILE A 8 10.99 -6.80 -6.09
CA ILE A 8 11.10 -8.17 -5.57
C ILE A 8 12.59 -8.45 -5.34
N LEU A 9 12.88 -8.68 -4.07
CA LEU A 9 14.16 -9.19 -3.62
C LEU A 9 14.07 -10.73 -3.57
N ASP A 10 15.22 -11.41 -3.54
CA ASP A 10 15.25 -12.87 -3.39
C ASP A 10 14.48 -13.32 -2.12
N ASP A 11 14.08 -14.60 -2.02
CA ASP A 11 13.25 -15.11 -0.91
C ASP A 11 13.79 -14.75 0.49
N GLU A 12 15.11 -14.60 0.63
CA GLU A 12 15.77 -14.23 1.89
C GLU A 12 15.53 -12.76 2.29
N ASP A 13 15.19 -11.91 1.33
CA ASP A 13 15.18 -10.45 1.47
C ASP A 13 13.79 -9.85 1.67
N TYR A 14 12.73 -10.66 1.70
CA TYR A 14 11.37 -10.20 2.01
C TYR A 14 11.28 -9.42 3.33
N HIS A 15 12.18 -9.67 4.26
CA HIS A 15 12.30 -8.92 5.51
C HIS A 15 12.57 -7.41 5.29
N LEU A 16 13.18 -7.03 4.16
CA LEU A 16 13.49 -5.65 3.77
C LEU A 16 12.33 -4.94 3.07
N MET A 17 11.31 -5.68 2.59
CA MET A 17 10.22 -5.09 1.82
C MET A 17 9.51 -3.94 2.51
N PRO A 18 9.19 -4.01 3.82
CA PRO A 18 8.63 -2.87 4.51
C PRO A 18 9.53 -1.63 4.51
N THR A 19 10.84 -1.83 4.66
CA THR A 19 11.82 -0.73 4.64
C THR A 19 11.87 -0.09 3.26
N LEU A 20 11.89 -0.90 2.20
CA LEU A 20 11.84 -0.40 0.82
C LEU A 20 10.57 0.38 0.54
N LEU A 21 9.40 -0.17 0.87
CA LEU A 21 8.12 0.51 0.66
C LEU A 21 8.06 1.83 1.43
N LYS A 22 8.50 1.88 2.70
CA LYS A 22 8.58 3.12 3.47
C LYS A 22 9.56 4.13 2.86
N GLY A 23 10.70 3.66 2.34
CA GLY A 23 11.66 4.50 1.62
C GLY A 23 11.10 5.11 0.35
N ILE A 24 10.27 4.37 -0.40
CA ILE A 24 9.58 4.85 -1.61
C ILE A 24 8.49 5.86 -1.22
N LEU A 25 7.67 5.51 -0.22
CA LEU A 25 6.54 6.32 0.24
C LEU A 25 6.98 7.61 0.94
N SER A 26 8.18 7.65 1.51
CA SER A 26 8.78 8.86 2.10
C SER A 26 9.57 9.68 1.08
N GLY A 27 9.88 9.12 -0.10
CA GLY A 27 10.72 9.76 -1.11
C GLY A 27 12.21 9.73 -0.81
N VAL A 28 12.65 9.07 0.27
CA VAL A 28 14.06 8.99 0.66
C VAL A 28 14.88 8.16 -0.33
N LEU A 29 14.26 7.18 -1.00
CA LEU A 29 14.97 6.29 -1.93
C LEU A 29 15.27 6.92 -3.30
N ILE A 30 14.40 7.80 -3.81
CA ILE A 30 14.60 8.49 -5.08
C ILE A 30 14.25 9.97 -4.88
N PRO A 31 15.16 10.79 -4.32
CA PRO A 31 14.86 12.17 -3.92
C PRO A 31 14.29 13.04 -5.04
N ASP A 32 14.76 12.85 -6.28
CA ASP A 32 14.31 13.61 -7.45
C ASP A 32 12.84 13.32 -7.82
N LEU A 33 12.35 12.13 -7.48
CA LEU A 33 10.99 11.70 -7.73
C LEU A 33 10.07 12.01 -6.54
N GLY A 34 10.63 12.16 -5.35
CA GLY A 34 9.90 12.37 -4.10
C GLY A 34 9.07 11.15 -3.68
N PRO A 35 8.13 11.33 -2.73
CA PRO A 35 7.19 10.29 -2.32
C PRO A 35 6.41 9.70 -3.49
N GLN A 36 6.42 8.37 -3.64
CA GLN A 36 5.66 7.70 -4.69
C GLN A 36 4.77 6.58 -4.15
N PRO A 37 3.60 6.35 -4.74
CA PRO A 37 2.84 5.13 -4.50
C PRO A 37 3.53 3.92 -5.15
N ALA A 38 3.34 2.74 -4.57
CA ALA A 38 3.90 1.49 -5.09
C ALA A 38 2.78 0.50 -5.45
N ALA A 39 2.80 -0.04 -6.67
CA ALA A 39 1.90 -1.13 -7.04
C ALA A 39 2.38 -2.43 -6.39
N ILE A 40 1.47 -3.26 -5.93
CA ILE A 40 1.77 -4.56 -5.33
C ILE A 40 0.84 -5.65 -5.87
N GLY A 41 1.37 -6.86 -5.98
CA GLY A 41 0.58 -8.08 -6.17
C GLY A 41 0.62 -8.89 -4.87
N VAL A 42 -0.55 -9.24 -4.34
CA VAL A 42 -0.69 -9.97 -3.07
C VAL A 42 -1.53 -11.23 -3.25
N ALA A 43 -1.29 -12.23 -2.41
CA ALA A 43 -2.21 -13.34 -2.20
C ALA A 43 -3.43 -12.87 -1.40
N VAL A 44 -4.60 -13.39 -1.77
CA VAL A 44 -5.86 -13.15 -1.06
C VAL A 44 -6.28 -14.44 -0.40
N TYR A 45 -6.17 -14.48 0.92
CA TYR A 45 -6.63 -15.60 1.74
C TYR A 45 -8.06 -15.36 2.24
N GLU A 46 -8.71 -16.41 2.76
CA GLU A 46 -10.08 -16.35 3.30
C GLU A 46 -10.28 -15.22 4.33
N SER A 47 -9.29 -15.01 5.20
CA SER A 47 -9.30 -13.97 6.23
C SER A 47 -9.35 -12.56 5.64
N ALA A 48 -8.84 -12.35 4.42
CA ALA A 48 -8.96 -11.09 3.70
C ALA A 48 -10.36 -10.85 3.08
N GLN A 49 -11.20 -11.90 3.01
CA GLN A 49 -12.54 -11.88 2.39
C GLN A 49 -13.68 -12.02 3.40
N THR A 50 -13.40 -11.85 4.70
CA THR A 50 -14.44 -11.87 5.73
C THR A 50 -15.30 -10.59 5.69
N ASN A 51 -16.54 -10.67 6.19
CA ASN A 51 -17.37 -9.48 6.39
C ASN A 51 -16.71 -8.41 7.28
N SER A 52 -15.91 -8.84 8.26
CA SER A 52 -15.15 -7.93 9.12
C SER A 52 -14.10 -7.14 8.32
N THR A 53 -13.32 -7.83 7.50
CA THR A 53 -12.32 -7.20 6.63
C THR A 53 -12.96 -6.36 5.54
N HIS A 54 -14.10 -6.79 4.98
CA HIS A 54 -14.82 -5.99 3.99
C HIS A 54 -15.34 -4.66 4.57
N ARG A 55 -15.79 -4.65 5.84
CA ARG A 55 -16.27 -3.43 6.52
C ARG A 55 -15.13 -2.52 6.97
N SER A 56 -14.10 -3.09 7.59
CA SER A 56 -13.02 -2.32 8.25
C SER A 56 -11.78 -2.08 7.39
N GLY A 57 -11.58 -2.87 6.33
CA GLY A 57 -10.35 -2.91 5.57
C GLY A 57 -9.16 -3.53 6.31
N LEU A 58 -9.32 -4.02 7.55
CA LEU A 58 -8.24 -4.64 8.31
C LEU A 58 -7.96 -6.05 7.79
N TRP A 59 -6.79 -6.23 7.20
CA TRP A 59 -6.30 -7.55 6.84
C TRP A 59 -5.58 -8.19 8.02
N THR A 60 -5.62 -9.51 8.07
CA THR A 60 -4.83 -10.31 9.00
C THR A 60 -3.70 -11.01 8.26
N ILE A 61 -2.68 -11.41 9.01
CA ILE A 61 -1.67 -12.34 8.50
C ILE A 61 -2.33 -13.72 8.42
N PRO A 62 -2.28 -14.40 7.26
CA PRO A 62 -2.96 -15.68 7.09
C PRO A 62 -2.38 -16.74 8.01
N MET A 63 -3.25 -17.58 8.56
CA MET A 63 -2.86 -18.68 9.44
C MET A 63 -2.31 -19.86 8.63
N PRO A 64 -1.47 -20.73 9.24
CA PRO A 64 -1.07 -21.97 8.58
C PRO A 64 -2.29 -22.81 8.18
N GLY A 65 -2.33 -23.22 6.91
CA GLY A 65 -3.42 -24.05 6.35
C GLY A 65 -4.67 -23.28 5.92
N GLU A 66 -4.65 -21.95 5.97
CA GLU A 66 -5.72 -21.12 5.40
C GLU A 66 -5.71 -21.16 3.87
N ASP A 67 -6.89 -21.22 3.25
CA ASP A 67 -7.01 -21.33 1.80
C ASP A 67 -6.66 -20.00 1.11
N CYS A 68 -5.79 -20.10 0.09
CA CYS A 68 -5.52 -19.00 -0.82
C CYS A 68 -6.58 -18.99 -1.92
N LEU A 69 -7.40 -17.94 -1.93
CA LEU A 69 -8.52 -17.77 -2.86
C LEU A 69 -8.09 -17.18 -4.21
N GLY A 70 -6.87 -16.63 -4.29
CA GLY A 70 -6.30 -16.09 -5.52
C GLY A 70 -5.27 -15.00 -5.28
N GLY A 71 -4.95 -14.25 -6.34
CA GLY A 71 -4.10 -13.06 -6.29
C GLY A 71 -4.86 -11.78 -6.58
N HIS A 72 -4.39 -10.65 -6.05
CA HIS A 72 -4.96 -9.33 -6.32
C HIS A 72 -3.87 -8.27 -6.48
N ALA A 73 -4.12 -7.31 -7.35
CA ALA A 73 -3.23 -6.17 -7.59
C ALA A 73 -3.80 -4.91 -6.95
N MET A 74 -3.00 -4.25 -6.12
CA MET A 74 -3.39 -3.08 -5.34
C MET A 74 -2.28 -2.03 -5.32
N THR A 75 -2.52 -0.87 -4.70
CA THR A 75 -1.52 0.21 -4.63
C THR A 75 -1.29 0.67 -3.20
N VAL A 76 -0.06 0.55 -2.72
CA VAL A 76 0.37 1.11 -1.44
C VAL A 76 0.52 2.63 -1.62
N VAL A 77 -0.16 3.39 -0.77
CA VAL A 77 -0.22 4.86 -0.85
C VAL A 77 0.23 5.56 0.42
N GLY A 78 0.51 4.80 1.48
CA GLY A 78 1.01 5.32 2.75
C GLY A 78 1.26 4.22 3.76
N TYR A 79 1.67 4.60 4.97
CA TYR A 79 1.87 3.67 6.08
C TYR A 79 1.61 4.38 7.41
N PHE A 80 1.28 3.60 8.42
CA PHE A 80 1.14 4.03 9.81
C PHE A 80 2.07 3.20 10.67
N ASP A 81 3.06 3.83 11.29
CA ASP A 81 3.92 3.13 12.23
C ASP A 81 3.19 2.87 13.55
N LYS A 82 3.58 1.79 14.23
CA LYS A 82 3.05 1.43 15.57
C LYS A 82 3.13 2.60 16.57
N ALA A 83 4.17 3.42 16.49
CA ALA A 83 4.39 4.55 17.38
C ALA A 83 3.70 5.85 16.93
N HIS A 84 3.01 5.85 15.79
CA HIS A 84 2.36 7.04 15.26
C HIS A 84 1.19 7.47 16.17
N PRO A 85 1.08 8.75 16.57
CA PRO A 85 0.02 9.22 17.46
C PRO A 85 -1.40 8.93 16.94
N ASP A 86 -1.59 9.03 15.63
CA ASP A 86 -2.87 8.78 14.97
C ASP A 86 -3.16 7.30 14.67
N ASN A 87 -2.30 6.38 15.13
CA ASN A 87 -2.48 4.94 14.96
C ASN A 87 -2.93 4.26 16.27
N PRO A 88 -4.24 4.08 16.50
CA PRO A 88 -4.76 3.47 17.71
C PRO A 88 -4.62 1.94 17.74
N LEU A 89 -4.11 1.32 16.66
CA LEU A 89 -4.16 -0.13 16.47
C LEU A 89 -2.94 -0.87 17.04
N GLY A 90 -1.93 -0.14 17.54
CA GLY A 90 -0.76 -0.70 18.23
C GLY A 90 0.15 -1.59 17.37
N LYS A 91 0.00 -1.54 16.03
CA LYS A 91 0.80 -2.28 15.04
C LYS A 91 1.10 -1.39 13.84
N SER A 92 2.17 -1.68 13.11
CA SER A 92 2.46 -0.97 11.85
C SER A 92 1.63 -1.55 10.70
N TYR A 93 1.05 -0.66 9.88
CA TYR A 93 0.24 -1.02 8.72
C TYR A 93 0.68 -0.25 7.48
N PHE A 94 0.50 -0.85 6.32
CA PHE A 94 0.46 -0.13 5.05
C PHE A 94 -0.98 0.22 4.69
N LEU A 95 -1.16 1.44 4.22
CA LEU A 95 -2.42 1.92 3.64
C LEU A 95 -2.42 1.57 2.17
N VAL A 96 -3.34 0.68 1.77
CA VAL A 96 -3.35 0.10 0.42
C VAL A 96 -4.68 0.40 -0.26
N ARG A 97 -4.66 1.20 -1.31
CA ARG A 97 -5.83 1.54 -2.12
C ARG A 97 -6.31 0.32 -2.88
N ASN A 98 -7.58 -0.01 -2.70
CA ASN A 98 -8.26 -1.07 -3.44
C ASN A 98 -9.08 -0.49 -4.61
N SER A 99 -9.59 -1.35 -5.49
CA SER A 99 -10.39 -1.01 -6.67
C SER A 99 -11.89 -1.33 -6.51
N TRP A 100 -12.35 -1.69 -5.31
CA TRP A 100 -13.75 -2.08 -5.02
C TRP A 100 -14.65 -0.92 -4.56
N GLY A 101 -14.22 0.33 -4.78
CA GLY A 101 -14.97 1.52 -4.43
C GLY A 101 -15.02 1.83 -2.93
N LEU A 102 -15.81 2.84 -2.55
CA LEU A 102 -15.88 3.35 -1.16
C LEU A 102 -16.74 2.49 -0.23
N ASN A 103 -17.49 1.53 -0.79
CA ASN A 103 -18.25 0.55 0.00
C ASN A 103 -17.35 -0.52 0.62
N TYR A 104 -16.13 -0.68 0.11
CA TYR A 104 -15.09 -1.45 0.78
C TYR A 104 -14.45 -0.60 1.88
N ALA A 105 -14.19 -1.21 3.03
CA ALA A 105 -13.55 -0.55 4.18
C ALA A 105 -14.29 0.73 4.65
N PHE A 106 -15.62 0.80 4.51
CA PHE A 106 -16.38 2.01 4.86
C PHE A 106 -16.32 2.37 6.36
N GLU A 107 -15.94 1.42 7.22
CA GLU A 107 -15.66 1.60 8.66
C GLU A 107 -14.15 1.55 8.94
N ASN A 108 -13.30 1.95 8.00
CA ASN A 108 -11.86 1.96 8.21
C ASN A 108 -11.50 2.76 9.48
N PRO A 109 -10.81 2.16 10.47
CA PRO A 109 -10.58 2.78 11.78
C PRO A 109 -9.69 4.02 11.72
N LEU A 110 -8.99 4.24 10.61
CA LEU A 110 -8.15 5.42 10.37
C LEU A 110 -8.82 6.44 9.44
N GLY A 111 -10.08 6.21 9.04
CA GLY A 111 -10.86 7.15 8.23
C GLY A 111 -10.57 7.09 6.72
N TYR A 112 -10.08 5.97 6.22
CA TYR A 112 -9.74 5.77 4.80
C TYR A 112 -10.63 4.73 4.11
N PRO A 113 -11.90 5.05 3.78
CA PRO A 113 -12.75 4.14 3.01
C PRO A 113 -12.14 3.83 1.64
N GLY A 114 -12.38 2.63 1.13
CA GLY A 114 -11.77 2.10 -0.09
C GLY A 114 -10.31 1.65 0.06
N HIS A 115 -9.73 1.74 1.27
CA HIS A 115 -8.35 1.35 1.53
C HIS A 115 -8.27 0.23 2.56
N ALA A 116 -7.45 -0.77 2.27
CA ALA A 116 -7.06 -1.80 3.22
C ALA A 116 -5.95 -1.27 4.14
N LEU A 117 -5.95 -1.77 5.37
CA LEU A 117 -4.87 -1.66 6.33
C LEU A 117 -4.22 -3.04 6.42
N ILE A 118 -3.10 -3.20 5.72
CA ILE A 118 -2.40 -4.48 5.63
C ILE A 118 -1.22 -4.46 6.63
N PRO A 119 -1.13 -5.42 7.58
CA PRO A 119 -0.07 -5.45 8.58
C PRO A 119 1.32 -5.53 7.93
N GLU A 120 2.29 -4.84 8.51
CA GLU A 120 3.69 -4.86 8.01
C GLU A 120 4.24 -6.30 7.84
N GLY A 121 3.88 -7.21 8.75
CA GLY A 121 4.32 -8.61 8.70
C GLY A 121 3.79 -9.40 7.50
N PHE A 122 2.71 -8.95 6.86
CA PHE A 122 2.20 -9.55 5.62
C PHE A 122 3.21 -9.38 4.47
N PHE A 123 3.84 -8.20 4.36
CA PHE A 123 4.82 -7.90 3.32
C PHE A 123 6.17 -8.60 3.50
N LYS A 124 6.38 -9.25 4.66
CA LYS A 124 7.61 -9.99 4.97
C LYS A 124 7.54 -11.46 4.56
N ARG A 125 6.44 -11.90 3.93
CA ARG A 125 6.23 -13.30 3.58
C ARG A 125 6.05 -13.46 2.07
N HIS A 126 6.81 -14.38 1.47
CA HIS A 126 6.73 -14.69 0.04
C HIS A 126 5.37 -15.26 -0.38
N ASP A 127 4.64 -15.91 0.55
CA ASP A 127 3.33 -16.48 0.29
C ASP A 127 2.20 -15.43 0.35
N CYS A 128 2.53 -14.22 0.81
CA CYS A 128 1.59 -13.12 0.97
C CYS A 128 1.82 -12.03 -0.08
N LEU A 129 3.08 -11.65 -0.32
CA LEU A 129 3.47 -10.64 -1.30
C LEU A 129 4.11 -11.35 -2.49
N HIS A 130 3.49 -11.26 -3.67
CA HIS A 130 4.01 -11.87 -4.89
C HIS A 130 4.80 -10.90 -5.76
N SER A 131 4.51 -9.60 -5.67
CA SER A 131 5.26 -8.56 -6.40
C SER A 131 5.15 -7.19 -5.76
N GLY A 132 6.19 -6.38 -5.92
CA GLY A 132 6.18 -4.94 -5.68
C GLY A 132 6.78 -4.23 -6.88
N ILE A 133 6.03 -3.33 -7.50
CA ILE A 133 6.46 -2.59 -8.69
C ILE A 133 6.35 -1.11 -8.39
N LEU A 134 7.48 -0.40 -8.48
CA LEU A 134 7.49 1.05 -8.55
C LEU A 134 7.40 1.44 -10.03
N SER A 135 6.28 2.05 -10.43
CA SER A 135 6.20 2.71 -11.73
C SER A 135 6.82 4.10 -11.60
N VAL A 136 7.97 4.29 -12.22
CA VAL A 136 8.63 5.58 -12.33
C VAL A 136 8.15 6.20 -13.63
N ALA A 137 6.96 6.79 -13.61
CA ALA A 137 6.55 7.63 -14.72
C ALA A 137 7.45 8.87 -14.72
N GLU A 138 8.26 9.06 -15.76
CA GLU A 138 8.83 10.38 -16.02
C GLU A 138 7.65 11.35 -16.11
N VAL A 139 7.58 12.29 -15.17
CA VAL A 139 6.68 13.43 -15.30
C VAL A 139 7.27 14.30 -16.41
N SER A 140 6.97 13.97 -17.66
CA SER A 140 7.06 14.95 -18.73
C SER A 140 6.29 16.18 -18.25
N PRO A 141 6.89 17.38 -18.18
CA PRO A 141 6.20 18.55 -17.67
C PRO A 141 4.95 18.76 -18.51
N MET A 142 3.79 18.41 -17.95
CA MET A 142 2.52 18.61 -18.62
C MET A 142 2.30 20.12 -18.69
N LYS A 143 2.58 20.69 -19.87
CA LYS A 143 2.18 22.05 -20.20
C LYS A 143 0.65 22.13 -20.11
N GLY A 144 0.13 22.72 -19.03
CA GLY A 144 -1.23 23.29 -19.03
C GLY A 144 -2.30 22.66 -18.13
N LEU A 145 -1.97 22.05 -16.99
CA LEU A 145 -3.03 21.67 -16.03
C LEU A 145 -3.43 22.85 -15.14
N THR A 146 -4.50 23.54 -15.53
CA THR A 146 -5.28 24.42 -14.66
C THR A 146 -6.46 23.66 -14.05
N GLY A 147 -6.58 23.64 -12.72
CA GLY A 147 -7.80 23.15 -12.03
C GLY A 147 -7.62 21.95 -11.08
N THR A 148 -8.74 21.30 -10.78
CA THR A 148 -9.03 20.35 -9.68
C THR A 148 -8.03 19.21 -9.44
N MET A 149 -7.25 18.80 -10.44
CA MET A 149 -6.19 17.80 -10.29
C MET A 149 -4.97 18.31 -9.52
N ALA A 150 -4.61 19.59 -9.66
CA ALA A 150 -3.57 20.20 -8.84
C ALA A 150 -3.99 20.27 -7.36
N ALA A 151 -5.28 20.52 -7.09
CA ALA A 151 -5.82 20.54 -5.74
C ALA A 151 -5.87 19.13 -5.10
N LEU A 152 -6.12 18.09 -5.90
CA LEU A 152 -6.08 16.70 -5.44
C LEU A 152 -4.65 16.29 -5.08
N TRP A 153 -3.67 16.63 -5.91
CA TRP A 153 -2.24 16.41 -5.67
C TRP A 153 -1.76 17.10 -4.38
N GLU A 154 -2.11 18.37 -4.18
CA GLU A 154 -1.77 19.12 -2.98
C GLU A 154 -2.35 18.48 -1.70
N LYS A 155 -3.55 17.89 -1.81
CA LYS A 155 -4.25 17.24 -0.69
C LYS A 155 -3.61 15.90 -0.33
N THR A 156 -3.13 15.15 -1.32
CA THR A 156 -2.39 13.89 -1.10
C THR A 156 -1.01 14.15 -0.51
N ARG A 157 -0.32 15.23 -0.93
CA ARG A 157 0.99 15.61 -0.39
C ARG A 157 0.96 15.95 1.10
N LYS A 158 -0.13 16.57 1.58
CA LYS A 158 -0.32 16.90 3.01
C LYS A 158 -0.58 15.70 3.91
N LEU A 159 -0.85 14.53 3.35
CA LEU A 159 -1.06 13.29 4.12
C LEU A 159 0.27 12.50 4.31
N ILE A 160 1.39 13.02 3.79
CA ILE A 160 2.72 12.37 3.78
C ILE A 160 3.70 13.09 4.76
N HIS A 161 3.23 14.06 5.55
CA HIS A 161 3.99 14.75 6.60
C HIS A 161 3.22 14.71 7.92
#